data_AF-A0A210PII9-F1
#
_entry.id   AF-A0A210PII9-F1
#
_cell.length_a   1.000
_cell.length_b   1.000
_cell.length_c   1.000
_cell.angle_alpha   90.00
_cell.angle_beta   90.00
_cell.angle_gamma   90.00
#
_symmetry.space_group_name_H-M   'P 1'
#
loop_
_entity.id
_entity.type
_entity.pdbx_description
1 polymer ?
#
loop_
_entity_poly.entity_id
_entity_poly.type
_entity_poly.pdbx_seq_one_letter_code
_entity_poly.pdbx_strand_id
1 'polypeptide(L)'
;MPPKKSPATKTAAKPATKTAGGAKSTGGAKGAGAAKGTGGAKAPPQAKPTEEPPKPKALPEIEMGVKSIPEFLLEDVGEVIKKSPRWPYIVNPSGVLSTFVKYRNINVLRVMDQHEMEAEMIRKGLLGALRYGKPFLIDMEDNDLFTPMTEFLDRVIPGLTDMLLTKKITEEENIDKLIRKNDDEDYQRSITYQTDNFRFAILTKKIEVSDEVKSKMFIVRAD
;
A
#
# COMPACT_ATOMS: atom_id res chain seq x y z
N MET A 1 -45.75 28.67 -4.59
CA MET A 1 -44.79 29.79 -4.51
C MET A 1 -44.61 30.19 -3.04
N PRO A 2 -43.46 30.71 -2.59
CA PRO A 2 -42.09 30.55 -3.08
C PRO A 2 -41.13 29.98 -1.98
N PRO A 3 -39.90 29.53 -2.33
CA PRO A 3 -38.94 29.01 -1.35
C PRO A 3 -38.21 30.11 -0.56
N LYS A 4 -37.87 29.85 0.71
CA LYS A 4 -36.95 30.71 1.50
C LYS A 4 -35.49 30.30 1.27
N LYS A 5 -34.64 31.31 1.06
CA LYS A 5 -33.25 31.19 0.61
C LYS A 5 -32.28 30.94 1.77
N SER A 6 -31.25 30.14 1.53
CA SER A 6 -30.02 30.11 2.34
C SER A 6 -29.19 31.38 2.12
N PRO A 7 -28.53 31.94 3.17
CA PRO A 7 -27.46 32.92 3.00
C PRO A 7 -26.11 32.22 2.75
N ALA A 8 -25.32 32.74 1.80
CA ALA A 8 -24.05 32.18 1.40
C ALA A 8 -22.86 32.61 2.28
N THR A 9 -21.83 31.77 2.27
CA THR A 9 -20.52 31.94 2.92
C THR A 9 -19.81 33.23 2.46
N LYS A 10 -19.16 33.95 3.39
CA LYS A 10 -18.23 35.05 3.06
C LYS A 10 -16.77 34.59 3.20
N THR A 11 -16.06 34.55 2.09
CA THR A 11 -14.60 34.38 2.04
C THR A 11 -13.90 35.70 2.41
N ALA A 12 -12.85 35.66 3.23
CA ALA A 12 -12.03 36.83 3.57
C ALA A 12 -10.56 36.60 3.15
N ALA A 13 -9.85 37.68 2.84
CA ALA A 13 -8.64 37.65 2.01
C ALA A 13 -7.31 37.55 2.79
N LYS A 14 -6.28 37.04 2.10
CA LYS A 14 -4.86 37.23 2.45
C LYS A 14 -4.38 38.63 2.03
N PRO A 15 -3.58 39.33 2.85
CA PRO A 15 -2.62 40.33 2.39
C PRO A 15 -1.24 39.70 2.17
N ALA A 16 -0.42 40.34 1.34
CA ALA A 16 0.99 40.02 1.12
C ALA A 16 1.84 41.29 1.24
N THR A 17 3.09 41.18 1.72
CA THR A 17 4.05 42.30 1.69
C THR A 17 5.49 41.82 1.44
N LYS A 18 6.21 42.56 0.59
CA LYS A 18 7.67 42.47 0.34
C LYS A 18 8.44 43.23 1.44
N THR A 19 9.75 43.03 1.68
CA THR A 19 10.95 43.82 1.20
C THR A 19 12.16 43.50 2.12
N ALA A 20 13.45 43.75 1.84
CA ALA A 20 14.25 44.06 0.63
C ALA A 20 15.78 43.97 0.98
N GLY A 21 16.68 44.15 0.01
CA GLY A 21 18.15 44.23 0.18
C GLY A 21 18.90 43.00 -0.37
N GLY A 22 20.03 43.07 -1.10
CA GLY A 22 20.95 44.18 -1.41
C GLY A 22 22.08 44.31 -0.36
N ALA A 23 23.38 44.35 -0.69
CA ALA A 23 24.06 44.30 -2.00
C ALA A 23 25.56 43.88 -1.92
N LYS A 24 26.05 43.21 -2.98
CA LYS A 24 27.33 43.40 -3.74
C LYS A 24 28.61 43.96 -3.06
N SER A 25 29.70 43.17 -3.14
CA SER A 25 31.12 43.59 -3.35
C SER A 25 32.01 42.36 -3.61
N THR A 26 33.30 42.44 -3.98
CA THR A 26 33.94 42.72 -5.30
C THR A 26 35.46 42.45 -5.17
N GLY A 27 36.15 41.95 -6.22
CA GLY A 27 37.62 41.74 -6.29
C GLY A 27 38.08 40.37 -5.77
N GLY A 28 39.08 39.66 -6.32
CA GLY A 28 40.23 40.02 -7.18
C GLY A 28 41.54 39.73 -6.40
N ALA A 29 42.65 39.21 -6.95
CA ALA A 29 43.00 38.78 -8.31
C ALA A 29 44.20 37.78 -8.29
N LYS A 30 44.63 37.36 -9.49
CA LYS A 30 45.77 36.49 -9.86
C LYS A 30 47.02 36.50 -8.96
N GLY A 31 47.66 35.33 -8.86
CA GLY A 31 49.11 35.17 -8.68
C GLY A 31 49.60 33.90 -9.40
N ALA A 32 50.61 33.99 -10.27
CA ALA A 32 51.17 32.87 -11.01
C ALA A 32 52.68 32.76 -10.75
N GLY A 33 53.20 31.53 -10.67
CA GLY A 33 54.62 31.25 -10.51
C GLY A 33 54.94 29.80 -10.82
N ALA A 34 55.71 29.57 -11.87
CA ALA A 34 56.14 28.23 -12.29
C ALA A 34 57.59 27.98 -11.89
N ALA A 35 57.88 26.79 -11.36
CA ALA A 35 59.25 26.28 -11.23
C ALA A 35 59.26 24.77 -11.55
N LYS A 36 60.35 24.34 -12.20
CA LYS A 36 60.49 23.06 -12.88
C LYS A 36 61.25 22.08 -11.97
N GLY A 37 60.71 20.88 -11.72
CA GLY A 37 61.34 19.84 -10.89
C GLY A 37 61.08 18.46 -11.46
N THR A 38 62.15 17.70 -11.71
CA THR A 38 62.13 16.40 -12.39
C THR A 38 62.15 15.21 -11.44
N GLY A 39 61.41 14.15 -11.79
CA GLY A 39 61.74 12.76 -11.42
C GLY A 39 60.83 12.09 -10.39
N GLY A 40 60.74 10.76 -10.49
CA GLY A 40 60.14 9.89 -9.47
C GLY A 40 58.72 9.41 -9.80
N ALA A 41 58.61 8.31 -10.54
CA ALA A 41 57.34 7.61 -10.69
C ALA A 41 56.91 6.95 -9.36
N LYS A 42 55.69 7.24 -8.90
CA LYS A 42 54.97 6.39 -7.94
C LYS A 42 53.47 6.55 -8.15
N ALA A 43 52.80 5.47 -8.55
CA ALA A 43 51.36 5.48 -8.78
C ALA A 43 50.61 5.71 -7.45
N PRO A 44 49.53 6.52 -7.43
CA PRO A 44 48.71 6.68 -6.24
C PRO A 44 47.94 5.38 -5.93
N PRO A 45 47.66 5.08 -4.65
CA PRO A 45 46.91 3.90 -4.26
C PRO A 45 45.48 3.97 -4.81
N GLN A 46 45.00 2.84 -5.35
CA GLN A 46 43.64 2.74 -5.88
C GLN A 46 42.61 3.00 -4.78
N ALA A 47 41.65 3.87 -5.08
CA ALA A 47 40.50 4.09 -4.22
C ALA A 47 39.69 2.79 -4.09
N LYS A 48 39.31 2.45 -2.86
CA LYS A 48 38.35 1.37 -2.61
C LYS A 48 37.03 1.71 -3.34
N PRO A 49 36.40 0.77 -4.06
CA PRO A 49 35.06 1.00 -4.59
C PRO A 49 34.11 1.36 -3.44
N THR A 50 33.45 2.51 -3.57
CA THR A 50 32.33 2.86 -2.70
C THR A 50 31.23 1.83 -2.92
N GLU A 51 30.86 1.12 -1.86
CA GLU A 51 29.77 0.14 -1.88
C GLU A 51 28.48 0.87 -2.24
N GLU A 52 27.89 0.57 -3.41
CA GLU A 52 26.56 1.05 -3.75
C GLU A 52 25.60 0.56 -2.66
N PRO A 53 24.70 1.42 -2.12
CA PRO A 53 23.73 0.97 -1.13
C PRO A 53 22.91 -0.19 -1.72
N PRO A 54 22.72 -1.29 -0.98
CA PRO A 54 22.21 -2.53 -1.53
C PRO A 54 20.84 -2.30 -2.16
N LYS A 55 20.76 -2.48 -3.49
CA LYS A 55 19.49 -2.51 -4.22
C LYS A 55 18.56 -3.49 -3.49
N PRO A 56 17.32 -3.08 -3.13
CA PRO A 56 16.39 -3.98 -2.45
C PRO A 56 16.28 -5.28 -3.23
N LYS A 57 16.45 -6.42 -2.54
CA LYS A 57 16.28 -7.74 -3.17
C LYS A 57 14.91 -7.77 -3.82
N ALA A 58 14.87 -7.95 -5.14
CA ALA A 58 13.62 -8.05 -5.88
C ALA A 58 12.75 -9.11 -5.23
N LEU A 59 11.48 -8.77 -4.96
CA LEU A 59 10.57 -9.68 -4.29
C LEU A 59 10.30 -10.91 -5.16
N PRO A 60 9.91 -12.05 -4.55
CA PRO A 60 9.41 -13.17 -5.30
C PRO A 60 8.20 -12.75 -6.13
N GLU A 61 8.32 -12.93 -7.43
CA GLU A 61 7.27 -12.81 -8.42
C GLU A 61 6.87 -14.24 -8.82
N ILE A 62 5.59 -14.55 -8.74
CA ILE A 62 5.05 -15.90 -8.90
C ILE A 62 4.05 -15.90 -10.05
N GLU A 63 4.27 -16.74 -11.05
CA GLU A 63 3.32 -16.97 -12.13
C GLU A 63 2.43 -18.16 -11.79
N MET A 64 1.12 -18.02 -11.96
CA MET A 64 0.16 -19.12 -11.85
C MET A 64 -1.10 -18.86 -12.67
N GLY A 65 -1.84 -19.91 -13.02
CA GLY A 65 -3.04 -19.76 -13.83
C GLY A 65 -4.19 -19.06 -13.08
N VAL A 66 -5.00 -18.24 -13.77
CA VAL A 66 -6.17 -17.55 -13.18
C VAL A 66 -7.08 -18.48 -12.36
N LYS A 67 -7.23 -19.74 -12.80
CA LYS A 67 -8.11 -20.73 -12.16
C LYS A 67 -7.59 -21.24 -10.81
N SER A 68 -6.28 -21.22 -10.55
CA SER A 68 -5.72 -21.65 -9.26
C SER A 68 -5.71 -20.53 -8.21
N ILE A 69 -5.83 -19.25 -8.61
CA ILE A 69 -5.79 -18.12 -7.67
C ILE A 69 -6.84 -18.23 -6.55
N PRO A 70 -8.12 -18.60 -6.79
CA PRO A 70 -9.08 -18.73 -5.69
C PRO A 70 -8.74 -19.85 -4.70
N GLU A 71 -8.12 -20.93 -5.15
CA GLU A 71 -7.67 -22.07 -4.31
C GLU A 71 -6.41 -21.69 -3.53
N PHE A 72 -5.44 -21.04 -4.20
CA PHE A 72 -4.30 -20.40 -3.56
C PHE A 72 -4.72 -19.42 -2.45
N LEU A 73 -5.71 -18.56 -2.73
CA LEU A 73 -6.25 -17.64 -1.73
C LEU A 73 -7.01 -18.35 -0.62
N LEU A 74 -7.78 -19.41 -0.87
CA LEU A 74 -8.54 -20.09 0.19
C LEU A 74 -7.67 -21.02 1.06
N GLU A 75 -6.78 -21.80 0.44
CA GLU A 75 -6.12 -22.94 1.06
C GLU A 75 -4.63 -22.70 1.32
N ASP A 76 -4.00 -21.76 0.60
CA ASP A 76 -2.53 -21.54 0.57
C ASP A 76 -1.79 -22.75 0.02
N VAL A 77 -2.13 -23.13 -1.21
CA VAL A 77 -1.46 -24.23 -1.92
C VAL A 77 0.05 -23.93 -2.01
N GLY A 78 0.86 -24.75 -1.31
CA GLY A 78 2.32 -24.56 -1.14
C GLY A 78 2.77 -23.80 0.12
N GLU A 79 1.83 -23.34 0.95
CA GLU A 79 2.04 -22.52 2.15
C GLU A 79 2.81 -21.20 1.90
N VAL A 80 2.67 -20.65 0.69
CA VAL A 80 3.43 -19.48 0.21
C VAL A 80 3.03 -18.22 0.98
N ILE A 81 1.72 -18.00 1.19
CA ILE A 81 1.19 -16.83 1.88
C ILE A 81 1.54 -16.89 3.38
N LYS A 82 1.52 -18.08 4.00
CA LYS A 82 1.89 -18.31 5.40
C LYS A 82 3.40 -18.15 5.62
N LYS A 83 4.25 -18.69 4.74
CA LYS A 83 5.72 -18.56 4.81
C LYS A 83 6.21 -17.15 4.45
N SER A 84 5.45 -16.40 3.65
CA SER A 84 5.76 -15.01 3.32
C SER A 84 5.41 -14.07 4.49
N PRO A 85 6.30 -13.12 4.86
CA PRO A 85 5.94 -12.04 5.79
C PRO A 85 5.01 -10.99 5.16
N ARG A 86 4.68 -11.11 3.87
CA ARG A 86 3.92 -10.14 3.07
C ARG A 86 2.70 -10.79 2.44
N TRP A 87 1.74 -9.98 2.02
CA TRP A 87 0.56 -10.44 1.29
C TRP A 87 0.78 -10.43 -0.24
N PRO A 88 0.03 -11.24 -1.00
CA PRO A 88 0.06 -11.24 -2.46
C PRO A 88 -0.63 -10.00 -3.05
N TYR A 89 0.04 -9.41 -4.03
CA TYR A 89 -0.51 -8.43 -4.96
C TYR A 89 -0.69 -9.12 -6.31
N ILE A 90 -1.94 -9.33 -6.72
CA ILE A 90 -2.32 -10.16 -7.86
C ILE A 90 -2.55 -9.26 -9.07
N VAL A 91 -1.78 -9.51 -10.13
CA VAL A 91 -1.90 -8.87 -11.44
C VAL A 91 -2.61 -9.84 -12.38
N ASN A 92 -3.86 -9.54 -12.76
CA ASN A 92 -4.62 -10.31 -13.73
C ASN A 92 -5.09 -9.40 -14.90
N PRO A 93 -4.29 -9.26 -15.97
CA PRO A 93 -4.59 -8.32 -17.06
C PRO A 93 -5.86 -8.65 -17.83
N SER A 94 -6.25 -9.93 -17.88
CA SER A 94 -7.50 -10.36 -18.51
C SER A 94 -8.76 -9.93 -17.74
N GLY A 95 -8.63 -9.52 -16.47
CA GLY A 95 -9.74 -9.14 -15.59
C GLY A 95 -10.71 -10.28 -15.23
N VAL A 96 -10.52 -11.47 -15.81
CA VAL A 96 -11.36 -12.65 -15.63
C VAL A 96 -11.42 -13.06 -14.16
N LEU A 97 -10.32 -12.92 -13.42
CA LEU A 97 -10.24 -13.28 -12.01
C LEU A 97 -11.27 -12.54 -11.14
N SER A 98 -11.53 -11.24 -11.40
CA SER A 98 -12.53 -10.44 -10.68
C SER A 98 -13.93 -11.06 -10.76
N THR A 99 -14.26 -11.73 -11.87
CA THR A 99 -15.50 -12.49 -12.02
C THR A 99 -15.44 -13.82 -11.26
N PHE A 100 -14.31 -14.54 -11.32
CA PHE A 100 -14.17 -15.82 -10.62
C PHE A 100 -14.28 -15.67 -9.09
N VAL A 101 -13.62 -14.68 -8.49
CA VAL A 101 -13.62 -14.50 -7.02
C VAL A 101 -15.01 -14.19 -6.45
N LYS A 102 -15.89 -13.51 -7.21
CA LYS A 102 -17.27 -13.17 -6.80
C LYS A 102 -18.15 -14.40 -6.57
N TYR A 103 -17.84 -15.53 -7.21
CA TYR A 103 -18.56 -16.80 -7.05
C TYR A 103 -17.82 -17.80 -6.13
N ARG A 104 -16.85 -17.30 -5.34
CA ARG A 104 -16.07 -18.08 -4.38
C ARG A 104 -16.26 -17.51 -2.97
N ASN A 105 -15.84 -18.25 -1.96
CA ASN A 105 -15.99 -17.85 -0.55
C ASN A 105 -14.92 -16.81 -0.12
N ILE A 106 -14.79 -15.73 -0.91
CA ILE A 106 -13.81 -14.65 -0.76
C ILE A 106 -14.58 -13.36 -0.53
N ASN A 107 -14.22 -12.59 0.50
CA ASN A 107 -14.79 -11.26 0.70
C ASN A 107 -14.05 -10.28 -0.21
N VAL A 108 -14.74 -9.72 -1.21
CA VAL A 108 -14.15 -8.79 -2.19
C VAL A 108 -14.76 -7.41 -1.99
N LEU A 109 -13.91 -6.37 -1.93
CA LEU A 109 -14.32 -4.97 -2.03
C LEU A 109 -13.65 -4.32 -3.25
N ARG A 110 -14.38 -3.50 -4.01
CA ARG A 110 -13.90 -2.77 -5.18
C ARG A 110 -13.67 -1.31 -4.84
N VAL A 111 -12.47 -0.80 -5.07
CA VAL A 111 -12.12 0.59 -4.70
C VAL A 111 -12.91 1.63 -5.48
N MET A 112 -13.43 1.27 -6.65
CA MET A 112 -14.29 2.11 -7.48
C MET A 112 -15.76 2.15 -7.00
N ASP A 113 -16.20 1.24 -6.14
CA ASP A 113 -17.54 1.24 -5.58
C ASP A 113 -17.57 2.05 -4.27
N GLN A 114 -18.21 3.22 -4.31
CA GLN A 114 -18.27 4.15 -3.18
C GLN A 114 -18.98 3.57 -1.96
N HIS A 115 -19.94 2.67 -2.16
CA HIS A 115 -20.68 2.03 -1.07
C HIS A 115 -19.83 0.91 -0.44
N GLU A 116 -19.13 0.10 -1.25
CA GLU A 116 -18.17 -0.89 -0.72
C GLU A 116 -16.99 -0.21 0.02
N MET A 117 -16.62 1.03 -0.35
CA MET A 117 -15.61 1.87 0.31
C MET A 117 -16.12 2.72 1.49
N GLU A 118 -17.37 2.57 1.92
CA GLU A 118 -17.83 3.16 3.18
C GLU A 118 -17.13 2.50 4.38
N ALA A 119 -16.77 3.30 5.38
CA ALA A 119 -16.01 2.80 6.55
C ALA A 119 -16.72 1.65 7.28
N GLU A 120 -18.07 1.62 7.34
CA GLU A 120 -18.81 0.48 7.89
C GLU A 120 -18.71 -0.78 7.02
N MET A 121 -18.76 -0.63 5.69
CA MET A 121 -18.73 -1.78 4.78
C MET A 121 -17.34 -2.41 4.76
N ILE A 122 -16.29 -1.59 4.73
CA ILE A 122 -14.90 -2.04 4.93
C ILE A 122 -14.76 -2.76 6.28
N ARG A 123 -15.19 -2.12 7.38
CA ARG A 123 -15.10 -2.69 8.75
C ARG A 123 -15.80 -4.04 8.84
N LYS A 124 -17.05 -4.14 8.39
CA LYS A 124 -17.83 -5.39 8.44
C LYS A 124 -17.27 -6.47 7.51
N GLY A 125 -16.82 -6.10 6.31
CA GLY A 125 -16.19 -7.02 5.36
C GLY A 125 -14.91 -7.63 5.92
N LEU A 126 -14.07 -6.82 6.58
CA LEU A 126 -12.85 -7.24 7.25
C LEU A 126 -13.15 -8.08 8.51
N LEU A 127 -14.08 -7.61 9.37
CA LEU A 127 -14.44 -8.32 10.61
C LEU A 127 -15.04 -9.70 10.29
N GLY A 128 -15.89 -9.80 9.28
CA GLY A 128 -16.40 -11.07 8.76
C GLY A 128 -15.30 -11.95 8.15
N ALA A 129 -14.32 -11.37 7.45
CA ALA A 129 -13.19 -12.13 6.92
C ALA A 129 -12.34 -12.73 8.04
N LEU A 130 -12.02 -11.96 9.08
CA LEU A 130 -11.28 -12.42 10.26
C LEU A 130 -12.07 -13.47 11.05
N ARG A 131 -13.36 -13.21 11.32
CA ARG A 131 -14.25 -14.11 12.09
C ARG A 131 -14.33 -15.52 11.52
N TYR A 132 -14.44 -15.62 10.19
CA TYR A 132 -14.64 -16.87 9.46
C TYR A 132 -13.39 -17.36 8.72
N GLY A 133 -12.23 -16.71 8.91
CA GLY A 133 -10.97 -17.09 8.25
C GLY A 133 -11.03 -17.01 6.72
N LYS A 134 -11.89 -16.14 6.17
CA LYS A 134 -12.04 -15.97 4.72
C LYS A 134 -10.95 -15.05 4.18
N PRO A 135 -10.54 -15.20 2.91
CA PRO A 135 -9.69 -14.23 2.26
C PRO A 135 -10.42 -12.90 2.07
N PHE A 136 -9.74 -11.80 2.36
CA PHE A 136 -10.18 -10.42 2.14
C PHE A 136 -9.39 -9.84 0.97
N LEU A 137 -10.07 -9.54 -0.12
CA LEU A 137 -9.50 -9.09 -1.39
C LEU A 137 -9.98 -7.68 -1.69
N ILE A 138 -9.05 -6.78 -2.01
CA ILE A 138 -9.39 -5.46 -2.55
C ILE A 138 -9.08 -5.43 -4.05
N ASP A 139 -10.09 -5.19 -4.88
CA ASP A 139 -9.97 -5.07 -6.34
C ASP A 139 -9.88 -3.58 -6.73
N MET A 140 -8.72 -3.19 -7.27
CA MET A 140 -8.45 -1.83 -7.78
C MET A 140 -8.79 -1.68 -9.26
N GLU A 141 -9.31 -2.75 -9.88
CA GLU A 141 -9.56 -2.85 -11.31
C GLU A 141 -8.31 -2.47 -12.14
N ASP A 142 -8.45 -1.68 -13.20
CA ASP A 142 -7.38 -1.21 -14.09
C ASP A 142 -6.64 0.05 -13.59
N ASN A 143 -6.94 0.52 -12.38
CA ASN A 143 -6.44 1.79 -11.86
C ASN A 143 -5.37 1.58 -10.75
N ASP A 144 -4.47 2.55 -10.62
CA ASP A 144 -3.46 2.59 -9.55
C ASP A 144 -4.04 3.31 -8.33
N LEU A 145 -4.85 2.58 -7.54
CA LEU A 145 -5.63 3.13 -6.43
C LEU A 145 -5.04 2.79 -5.06
N PHE A 146 -3.75 2.45 -4.98
CA PHE A 146 -3.12 2.02 -3.73
C PHE A 146 -3.15 3.11 -2.64
N THR A 147 -2.91 4.37 -3.01
CA THR A 147 -3.00 5.51 -2.08
C THR A 147 -4.46 5.82 -1.68
N PRO A 148 -5.44 5.98 -2.61
CA PRO A 148 -6.86 6.08 -2.23
C PRO A 148 -7.36 4.93 -1.35
N MET A 149 -7.01 3.68 -1.66
CA MET A 149 -7.33 2.51 -0.85
C MET A 149 -6.79 2.64 0.58
N THR A 150 -5.54 3.10 0.73
CA THR A 150 -4.91 3.37 2.03
C THR A 150 -5.73 4.38 2.83
N GLU A 151 -6.17 5.47 2.18
CA GLU A 151 -7.04 6.47 2.83
C GLU A 151 -8.41 5.91 3.22
N PHE A 152 -9.03 5.04 2.40
CA PHE A 152 -10.32 4.42 2.73
C PHE A 152 -10.22 3.47 3.92
N LEU A 153 -9.17 2.64 3.96
CA LEU A 153 -8.89 1.74 5.09
C LEU A 153 -8.64 2.53 6.38
N ASP A 154 -7.79 3.56 6.33
CA ASP A 154 -7.42 4.34 7.52
C ASP A 154 -8.55 5.23 8.07
N ARG A 155 -9.64 5.45 7.31
CA ARG A 155 -10.90 6.04 7.81
C ARG A 155 -11.68 5.10 8.72
N VAL A 156 -11.43 3.79 8.69
CA VAL A 156 -12.05 2.81 9.60
C VAL A 156 -11.41 2.92 10.99
N ILE A 157 -10.09 2.73 11.05
CA ILE A 157 -9.23 3.04 12.19
C ILE A 157 -7.87 3.54 11.65
N PRO A 158 -7.22 4.55 12.25
CA PRO A 158 -5.92 5.03 11.79
C PRO A 158 -4.86 3.92 11.79
N GLY A 159 -4.09 3.81 10.71
CA GLY A 159 -3.08 2.77 10.53
C GLY A 159 -3.62 1.37 10.19
N LEU A 160 -4.90 1.24 9.80
CA LEU A 160 -5.47 -0.05 9.38
C LEU A 160 -4.69 -0.66 8.21
N THR A 161 -4.24 0.16 7.27
CA THR A 161 -3.46 -0.30 6.11
C THR A 161 -2.15 -0.93 6.55
N ASP A 162 -1.43 -0.32 7.49
CA ASP A 162 -0.19 -0.87 8.03
C ASP A 162 -0.44 -2.12 8.86
N MET A 163 -1.52 -2.17 9.66
CA MET A 163 -1.94 -3.38 10.40
C MET A 163 -2.27 -4.55 9.47
N LEU A 164 -2.93 -4.28 8.33
CA LEU A 164 -3.14 -5.28 7.28
C LEU A 164 -1.81 -5.72 6.67
N LEU A 165 -1.02 -4.80 6.11
CA LEU A 165 0.21 -5.12 5.38
C LEU A 165 1.27 -5.83 6.23
N THR A 166 1.36 -5.53 7.53
CA THR A 166 2.28 -6.17 8.49
C THR A 166 1.69 -7.43 9.16
N LYS A 167 0.51 -7.88 8.74
CA LYS A 167 -0.28 -8.99 9.31
C LYS A 167 -0.81 -8.78 10.73
N LYS A 168 -0.39 -7.74 11.46
CA LYS A 168 -0.81 -7.42 12.84
C LYS A 168 -2.32 -7.36 13.06
N ILE A 169 -3.12 -7.15 12.01
CA ILE A 169 -4.59 -7.19 12.09
C ILE A 169 -5.15 -8.53 12.60
N THR A 170 -4.36 -9.61 12.60
CA THR A 170 -4.74 -10.92 13.18
C THR A 170 -4.54 -11.01 14.70
N GLU A 171 -3.92 -10.01 15.33
CA GLU A 171 -3.72 -9.93 16.78
C GLU A 171 -5.04 -9.50 17.47
N GLU A 172 -5.41 -10.15 18.57
CA GLU A 172 -6.68 -9.93 19.29
C GLU A 172 -6.93 -8.44 19.62
N GLU A 173 -5.90 -7.76 20.16
CA GLU A 173 -5.93 -6.32 20.48
C GLU A 173 -6.23 -5.41 19.28
N ASN A 174 -5.93 -5.84 18.05
CA ASN A 174 -6.20 -5.08 16.83
C ASN A 174 -7.58 -5.39 16.25
N ILE A 175 -8.09 -6.62 16.47
CA ILE A 175 -9.45 -7.02 16.11
C ILE A 175 -10.46 -6.32 17.02
N ASP A 176 -10.19 -6.19 18.31
CA ASP A 176 -11.05 -5.50 19.27
C ASP A 176 -11.31 -4.03 18.91
N LYS A 177 -10.36 -3.38 18.23
CA LYS A 177 -10.51 -2.00 17.71
C LYS A 177 -11.55 -1.89 16.58
N LEU A 178 -11.87 -3.00 15.91
CA LEU A 178 -12.89 -3.07 14.85
C LEU A 178 -14.28 -3.46 15.38
N ILE A 179 -14.36 -4.12 16.54
CA ILE A 179 -15.60 -4.57 17.17
C ILE A 179 -16.35 -3.37 17.78
N ARG A 180 -17.68 -3.35 17.63
CA ARG A 180 -18.55 -2.33 18.21
C ARG A 180 -19.61 -2.95 19.09
N LYS A 181 -20.04 -2.18 20.10
CA LYS A 181 -21.10 -2.57 21.06
C LYS A 181 -22.46 -2.92 20.44
N ASN A 182 -22.68 -2.52 19.18
CA ASN A 182 -23.91 -2.75 18.43
C ASN A 182 -23.76 -3.81 17.32
N ASP A 183 -22.60 -4.46 17.20
CA ASP A 183 -22.45 -5.64 16.33
C ASP A 183 -23.07 -6.88 17.00
N ASP A 184 -23.44 -7.89 16.21
CA ASP A 184 -24.08 -9.10 16.73
C ASP A 184 -23.20 -9.85 17.75
N GLU A 185 -23.82 -10.64 18.65
CA GLU A 185 -23.11 -11.34 19.74
C GLU A 185 -21.96 -12.24 19.21
N ASP A 186 -22.14 -12.84 18.04
CA ASP A 186 -21.14 -13.67 17.34
C ASP A 186 -19.83 -12.94 16.98
N TYR A 187 -19.83 -11.61 16.98
CA TYR A 187 -18.65 -10.76 16.75
C TYR A 187 -18.04 -10.19 18.04
N GLN A 188 -18.70 -10.31 19.20
CA GLN A 188 -18.24 -9.66 20.44
C GLN A 188 -17.02 -10.35 21.09
N ARG A 189 -16.53 -11.47 20.53
CA ARG A 189 -15.43 -12.28 21.10
C ARG A 189 -14.38 -12.59 20.03
N SER A 190 -13.42 -11.68 19.86
CA SER A 190 -12.26 -11.79 18.96
C SER A 190 -11.48 -13.10 19.11
N ILE A 191 -11.30 -13.62 20.34
CA ILE A 191 -10.71 -14.94 20.61
C ILE A 191 -11.38 -16.14 19.87
N THR A 192 -12.61 -15.98 19.36
CA THR A 192 -13.33 -17.02 18.60
C THR A 192 -13.11 -16.96 17.08
N TYR A 193 -12.28 -16.02 16.61
CA TYR A 193 -12.07 -15.74 15.19
C TYR A 193 -11.03 -16.69 14.58
N GLN A 194 -11.20 -17.05 13.30
CA GLN A 194 -10.30 -17.99 12.61
C GLN A 194 -9.14 -17.26 11.93
N THR A 195 -8.38 -16.50 12.71
CA THR A 195 -7.33 -15.59 12.22
C THR A 195 -6.18 -16.30 11.51
N ASP A 196 -5.83 -17.54 11.92
CA ASP A 196 -4.82 -18.39 11.27
C ASP A 196 -5.12 -18.72 9.79
N ASN A 197 -6.40 -18.63 9.40
CA ASN A 197 -6.87 -18.87 8.05
C ASN A 197 -7.12 -17.58 7.27
N PHE A 198 -7.20 -16.42 7.93
CA PHE A 198 -7.37 -15.13 7.27
C PHE A 198 -6.20 -14.83 6.33
N ARG A 199 -6.51 -14.33 5.12
CA ARG A 199 -5.50 -13.74 4.22
C ARG A 199 -5.99 -12.43 3.67
N PHE A 200 -5.07 -11.49 3.52
CA PHE A 200 -5.29 -10.28 2.74
C PHE A 200 -4.65 -10.41 1.35
N ALA A 201 -5.26 -9.78 0.34
CA ALA A 201 -4.71 -9.68 -1.00
C ALA A 201 -5.24 -8.41 -1.70
N ILE A 202 -4.51 -7.94 -2.71
CA ILE A 202 -4.98 -6.89 -3.64
C ILE A 202 -5.01 -7.47 -5.05
N LEU A 203 -6.03 -7.12 -5.84
CA LEU A 203 -6.19 -7.46 -7.24
C LEU A 203 -6.11 -6.20 -8.11
N THR A 204 -5.41 -6.30 -9.24
CA THR A 204 -5.45 -5.30 -10.31
C THR A 204 -5.41 -5.95 -11.69
N LYS A 205 -5.93 -5.24 -12.69
CA LYS A 205 -5.76 -5.51 -14.13
C LYS A 205 -4.52 -4.80 -14.69
N LYS A 206 -3.95 -3.82 -13.98
CA LYS A 206 -2.78 -3.05 -14.42
C LYS A 206 -1.51 -3.91 -14.36
N ILE A 207 -0.90 -4.15 -15.53
CA ILE A 207 0.33 -4.97 -15.67
C ILE A 207 1.51 -4.36 -14.90
N GLU A 208 1.61 -3.02 -14.94
CA GLU A 208 2.64 -2.24 -14.29
C GLU A 208 2.35 -2.07 -12.80
N VAL A 209 3.22 -2.63 -11.96
CA VAL A 209 3.16 -2.49 -10.52
C VAL A 209 4.06 -1.34 -10.07
N SER A 210 3.56 -0.45 -9.21
CA SER A 210 4.33 0.65 -8.63
C SER A 210 5.43 0.14 -7.67
N ASP A 211 6.52 0.89 -7.55
CA ASP A 211 7.63 0.49 -6.67
C ASP A 211 7.25 0.56 -5.19
N GLU A 212 6.25 1.36 -4.82
CA GLU A 212 5.65 1.33 -3.49
C GLU A 212 5.06 -0.05 -3.19
N VAL A 213 4.23 -0.58 -4.09
CA VAL A 213 3.64 -1.93 -3.93
C VAL A 213 4.74 -3.00 -3.90
N LYS A 214 5.71 -2.96 -4.82
CA LYS A 214 6.89 -3.87 -4.79
C LYS A 214 7.74 -3.73 -3.53
N SER A 215 7.61 -2.64 -2.77
CA SER A 215 8.30 -2.48 -1.47
C SER A 215 7.52 -3.07 -0.29
N LYS A 216 6.22 -3.36 -0.47
CA LYS A 216 5.27 -3.78 0.59
C LYS A 216 4.70 -5.20 0.40
N MET A 217 4.42 -5.63 -0.83
CA MET A 217 3.69 -6.86 -1.17
C MET A 217 4.41 -7.69 -2.23
N PHE A 218 4.32 -9.03 -2.16
CA PHE A 218 4.92 -9.90 -3.20
C PHE A 218 3.98 -10.06 -4.40
N ILE A 219 4.53 -10.25 -5.60
CA ILE A 219 3.74 -10.17 -6.83
C ILE A 219 3.29 -11.56 -7.27
N VAL A 220 2.03 -11.69 -7.66
CA VAL A 220 1.49 -12.88 -8.30
C VAL A 220 0.91 -12.48 -9.67
N ARG A 221 1.46 -13.02 -10.76
CA ARG A 221 0.89 -12.85 -12.10
C ARG A 221 -0.07 -14.00 -12.38
N ALA A 222 -1.27 -13.64 -12.81
CA ALA A 222 -2.39 -14.53 -13.03
C ALA A 222 -2.80 -14.51 -14.51
N ASP A 223 -2.37 -15.54 -15.23
CA ASP A 223 -2.54 -15.70 -16.69
C ASP A 223 -3.63 -16.73 -17.06
#